data_AF-A0A956I208-F1
#
_entry.id   AF-A0A956I208-F1
#
_cell.length_a   1.000
_cell.length_b   1.000
_cell.length_c   1.000
_cell.angle_alpha   90.00
_cell.angle_beta   90.00
_cell.angle_gamma   90.00
#
_symmetry.space_group_name_H-M   'P 1'
#
loop_
_entity.id
_entity.type
_entity.pdbx_description
1 polymer ?
#
loop_
_entity_poly.entity_id
_entity_poly.type
_entity_poly.pdbx_seq_one_letter_code
_entity_poly.pdbx_strand_id
1 'polypeptide(L)'
;EAQSLLRYVEHGGRLLVFVDPDVDHGLDPLLAGLGLSIPRGVLHSATRHMRRRTGEADRSAVYSNAYTAHPTVTLANRFRSQVVSVFVRGGAIERREGSELPGATVTFPLRTESGFWLDENDDHAQEAGEPEGRFNMIAAITVPNEGGEEGRAVVVADGDFITDQLIGNRGNAFVLMDAVNWLVGEEHVLGPTQTEEDVPIEHTRDEDKLWFYATSFGVPVPLLVIGAWLARRRREGRSRRRAPKGDAAPLPAKSPPKAPAKPEEEE
;
A
#
# COMPACT_ATOMS: atom_id res chain seq x y z
N GLU A 1 -15.15 20.00 -25.13
CA GLU A 1 -15.31 20.43 -23.72
C GLU A 1 -14.08 20.07 -22.87
N ALA A 2 -13.63 18.81 -22.88
CA ALA A 2 -12.41 18.38 -22.15
C ALA A 2 -11.18 19.30 -22.38
N GLN A 3 -10.85 19.64 -23.63
CA GLN A 3 -9.73 20.56 -23.93
C GLN A 3 -9.89 21.96 -23.31
N SER A 4 -11.13 22.45 -23.15
CA SER A 4 -11.39 23.74 -22.52
C SER A 4 -11.13 23.68 -21.02
N LEU A 5 -11.49 22.56 -20.37
CA LEU A 5 -11.21 22.32 -18.95
C LEU A 5 -9.70 22.11 -18.70
N LEU A 6 -9.01 21.38 -19.57
CA LEU A 6 -7.56 21.22 -19.50
C LEU A 6 -6.86 22.57 -19.61
N ARG A 7 -7.24 23.39 -20.59
CA ARG A 7 -6.72 24.75 -20.73
C ARG A 7 -7.04 25.61 -19.49
N TYR A 8 -8.24 25.47 -18.92
CA TYR A 8 -8.59 26.18 -17.69
C TYR A 8 -7.64 25.84 -16.56
N VAL A 9 -7.36 24.54 -16.31
CA VAL A 9 -6.40 24.10 -15.30
C VAL A 9 -4.98 24.58 -15.63
N GLU A 10 -4.54 24.47 -16.88
CA GLU A 10 -3.23 24.96 -17.36
C GLU A 10 -2.99 26.45 -17.02
N HIS A 11 -4.05 27.27 -17.05
CA HIS A 11 -3.97 28.71 -16.74
C HIS A 11 -4.17 29.04 -15.25
N GLY A 12 -4.02 28.06 -14.34
CA GLY A 12 -4.21 28.26 -12.90
C GLY A 12 -5.63 27.98 -12.41
N GLY A 13 -6.46 27.36 -13.24
CA GLY A 13 -7.80 26.94 -12.88
C GLY A 13 -7.82 25.83 -11.83
N ARG A 14 -8.94 25.75 -11.11
CA ARG A 14 -9.14 24.84 -9.97
C ARG A 14 -10.31 23.93 -10.27
N LEU A 15 -10.08 22.61 -10.29
CA LEU A 15 -11.07 21.64 -10.74
C LEU A 15 -11.31 20.56 -9.69
N LEU A 16 -12.57 20.29 -9.36
CA LEU A 16 -12.98 19.13 -8.57
C LEU A 16 -13.86 18.25 -9.44
N VAL A 17 -13.48 16.99 -9.64
CA VAL A 17 -14.19 16.04 -10.50
C VAL A 17 -14.56 14.81 -9.68
N PHE A 18 -15.82 14.41 -9.78
CA PHE A 18 -16.30 13.13 -9.29
C PHE A 18 -16.69 12.28 -10.50
N VAL A 19 -16.21 11.04 -10.58
CA VAL A 19 -16.40 10.17 -11.74
C VAL A 19 -16.86 8.79 -11.29
N ASP A 20 -17.99 8.34 -11.80
CA ASP A 20 -18.46 6.97 -11.60
C ASP A 20 -17.78 6.01 -12.59
N PRO A 21 -17.36 4.82 -12.15
CA PRO A 21 -16.71 3.84 -13.02
C PRO A 21 -17.70 3.02 -13.87
N ASP A 22 -18.99 3.02 -13.53
CA ASP A 22 -20.01 2.16 -14.13
C ASP A 22 -20.76 2.82 -15.29
N VAL A 23 -20.51 4.11 -15.55
CA VAL A 23 -21.14 4.86 -16.64
C VAL A 23 -20.08 5.64 -17.44
N ASP A 24 -20.15 5.54 -18.77
CA ASP A 24 -19.34 6.40 -19.64
C ASP A 24 -19.93 7.81 -19.68
N HIS A 25 -19.25 8.74 -19.02
CA HIS A 25 -19.60 10.16 -18.97
C HIS A 25 -18.89 11.00 -20.04
N GLY A 26 -18.08 10.39 -20.92
CA GLY A 26 -17.24 11.10 -21.87
C GLY A 26 -16.12 11.91 -21.23
N LEU A 27 -15.75 11.60 -19.98
CA LEU A 27 -14.69 12.26 -19.22
C LEU A 27 -13.29 11.68 -19.51
N ASP A 28 -13.20 10.56 -20.23
CA ASP A 28 -11.92 9.92 -20.56
C ASP A 28 -10.89 10.88 -21.17
N PRO A 29 -11.24 11.79 -22.11
CA PRO A 29 -10.26 12.73 -22.66
C PRO A 29 -9.75 13.73 -21.62
N LEU A 30 -10.59 14.13 -20.65
CA LEU A 30 -10.19 15.01 -19.56
C LEU A 30 -9.25 14.28 -18.59
N LEU A 31 -9.60 13.07 -18.19
CA LEU A 31 -8.79 12.25 -17.29
C LEU A 31 -7.44 11.91 -17.92
N ALA A 32 -7.44 11.50 -19.19
CA ALA A 32 -6.22 11.23 -19.93
C ALA A 32 -5.33 12.48 -20.02
N GLY A 33 -5.91 13.65 -20.29
CA GLY A 33 -5.19 14.93 -20.31
C GLY A 33 -4.60 15.33 -18.96
N LEU A 34 -5.24 14.95 -17.85
CA LEU A 34 -4.73 15.11 -16.48
C LEU A 34 -3.68 14.05 -16.08
N GLY A 35 -3.37 13.10 -16.97
CA GLY A 35 -2.44 12.00 -16.67
C GLY A 35 -3.06 10.87 -15.83
N LEU A 36 -4.37 10.67 -15.95
CA LEU A 36 -5.12 9.65 -15.21
C LEU A 36 -5.84 8.69 -16.17
N SER A 37 -6.11 7.48 -15.67
CA SER A 37 -7.07 6.56 -16.25
C SER A 37 -7.88 5.88 -15.15
N ILE A 38 -9.14 5.56 -15.44
CA ILE A 38 -9.99 4.77 -14.56
C ILE A 38 -10.08 3.39 -15.20
N PRO A 39 -9.46 2.34 -14.62
CA PRO A 39 -9.65 0.98 -15.11
C PRO A 39 -11.12 0.58 -15.00
N ARG A 40 -11.54 -0.32 -15.87
CA ARG A 40 -12.90 -0.84 -15.86
C ARG A 40 -13.16 -1.60 -14.55
N GLY A 41 -14.38 -1.45 -14.04
CA GLY A 41 -14.88 -2.24 -12.92
C GLY A 41 -15.15 -1.41 -11.67
N VAL A 42 -16.02 -1.96 -10.83
CA VAL A 42 -16.43 -1.36 -9.57
C VAL A 42 -15.58 -1.94 -8.45
N LEU A 43 -15.06 -1.08 -7.59
CA LEU A 43 -14.21 -1.48 -6.49
C LEU A 43 -15.02 -2.22 -5.42
N HIS A 44 -14.59 -3.45 -5.12
CA HIS A 44 -15.20 -4.32 -4.14
C HIS A 44 -14.22 -4.74 -3.05
N SER A 45 -14.75 -5.08 -1.87
CA SER A 45 -13.99 -5.75 -0.82
C SER A 45 -14.86 -6.70 0.00
N ALA A 46 -14.34 -7.90 0.27
CA ALA A 46 -15.01 -8.90 1.10
C ALA A 46 -14.89 -8.57 2.61
N THR A 47 -13.92 -7.74 2.99
CA THR A 47 -13.61 -7.44 4.40
C THR A 47 -13.83 -5.97 4.76
N ARG A 48 -13.73 -5.06 3.79
CA ARG A 48 -13.80 -3.61 4.00
C ARG A 48 -14.97 -2.95 3.28
N HIS A 49 -16.15 -3.46 3.56
CA HIS A 49 -17.41 -2.93 3.03
C HIS A 49 -18.40 -2.64 4.15
N MET A 50 -19.32 -1.71 3.89
CA MET A 50 -20.44 -1.41 4.76
C MET A 50 -21.54 -2.45 4.55
N ARG A 51 -22.04 -3.04 5.62
CA ARG A 51 -23.24 -3.88 5.57
C ARG A 51 -24.48 -2.98 5.44
N ARG A 52 -25.21 -3.09 4.33
CA ARG A 52 -26.46 -2.38 4.08
C ARG A 52 -27.63 -3.36 4.06
N ARG A 53 -27.59 -4.35 3.16
CA ARG A 53 -28.66 -5.32 2.93
C ARG A 53 -28.27 -6.77 3.22
N THR A 54 -27.07 -7.01 3.75
CA THR A 54 -26.53 -8.34 4.10
C THR A 54 -26.28 -9.28 2.91
N GLY A 55 -26.33 -8.77 1.68
CA GLY A 55 -26.04 -9.51 0.44
C GLY A 55 -24.66 -9.19 -0.13
N GLU A 56 -24.25 -9.89 -1.18
CA GLU A 56 -22.93 -9.71 -1.80
C GLU A 56 -22.78 -8.34 -2.47
N ALA A 57 -23.87 -7.75 -2.95
CA ALA A 57 -23.90 -6.38 -3.47
C ALA A 57 -23.38 -5.31 -2.48
N ASP A 58 -23.44 -5.58 -1.17
CA ASP A 58 -22.89 -4.68 -0.15
C ASP A 58 -21.37 -4.53 -0.28
N ARG A 59 -20.68 -5.49 -0.91
CA ARG A 59 -19.22 -5.48 -1.14
C ARG A 59 -18.76 -4.30 -1.99
N SER A 60 -19.65 -3.68 -2.76
CA SER A 60 -19.40 -2.45 -3.55
C SER A 60 -19.42 -1.15 -2.72
N ALA A 61 -19.94 -1.20 -1.48
CA ALA A 61 -19.97 -0.06 -0.57
C ALA A 61 -18.71 -0.07 0.32
N VAL A 62 -17.56 0.17 -0.30
CA VAL A 62 -16.25 0.04 0.35
C VAL A 62 -15.89 1.26 1.19
N TYR A 63 -14.94 1.08 2.10
CA TYR A 63 -14.37 2.20 2.85
C TYR A 63 -12.85 2.07 3.02
N SER A 64 -12.18 3.22 3.09
CA SER A 64 -10.74 3.30 3.36
C SER A 64 -10.39 4.44 4.31
N ASN A 65 -9.34 4.22 5.08
CA ASN A 65 -8.65 5.23 5.88
C ASN A 65 -7.14 5.26 5.61
N ALA A 66 -6.70 4.68 4.49
CA ALA A 66 -5.30 4.70 4.06
C ALA A 66 -4.97 6.03 3.35
N TYR A 67 -5.09 7.12 4.11
CA TYR A 67 -4.71 8.46 3.68
C TYR A 67 -3.19 8.61 3.61
N THR A 68 -2.69 9.32 2.61
CA THR A 68 -1.29 9.71 2.48
C THR A 68 -1.07 11.14 3.00
N ALA A 69 0.19 11.56 3.09
CA ALA A 69 0.53 12.93 3.49
C ALA A 69 0.28 13.89 2.32
N HIS A 70 -0.96 14.38 2.19
CA HIS A 70 -1.35 15.37 1.18
C HIS A 70 -2.35 16.39 1.76
N PRO A 71 -2.28 17.69 1.39
CA PRO A 71 -3.16 18.72 1.94
C PRO A 71 -4.67 18.44 1.77
N THR A 72 -5.06 17.82 0.64
CA THR A 72 -6.43 17.37 0.31
C THR A 72 -7.06 16.40 1.31
N VAL A 73 -6.28 15.80 2.22
CA VAL A 73 -6.78 14.81 3.19
C VAL A 73 -6.25 15.05 4.61
N THR A 74 -5.86 16.27 4.94
CA THR A 74 -5.20 16.62 6.21
C THR A 74 -6.02 16.24 7.46
N LEU A 75 -7.28 16.67 7.53
CA LEU A 75 -8.21 16.36 8.62
C LEU A 75 -8.52 14.87 8.65
N ALA A 76 -8.78 14.26 7.49
CA ALA A 76 -9.10 12.84 7.39
C ALA A 76 -7.92 11.96 7.86
N ASN A 77 -6.69 12.32 7.48
CA ASN A 77 -5.46 11.65 7.91
C ASN A 77 -5.19 11.85 9.40
N ARG A 78 -5.40 13.07 9.93
CA ARG A 78 -5.26 13.38 11.36
C ARG A 78 -6.17 12.52 12.23
N PHE A 79 -7.40 12.28 11.77
CA PHE A 79 -8.40 11.48 12.49
C PHE A 79 -8.58 10.07 11.89
N ARG A 80 -7.57 9.52 11.19
CA ARG A 80 -7.67 8.24 10.46
C ARG A 80 -8.09 7.02 11.29
N SER A 81 -7.92 7.07 12.62
CA SER A 81 -8.38 6.03 13.55
C SER A 81 -9.87 6.14 13.92
N GLN A 82 -10.51 7.26 13.60
CA GLN A 82 -11.89 7.59 13.96
C GLN A 82 -12.79 7.81 12.75
N VAL A 83 -12.21 8.11 11.58
CA VAL A 83 -12.96 8.37 10.35
C VAL A 83 -12.47 7.50 9.21
N VAL A 84 -13.40 7.06 8.38
CA VAL A 84 -13.17 6.35 7.12
C VAL A 84 -13.89 7.11 6.02
N SER A 85 -13.31 7.15 4.82
CA SER A 85 -13.99 7.65 3.63
C SER A 85 -14.70 6.47 2.96
N VAL A 86 -15.95 6.66 2.60
CA VAL A 86 -16.85 5.64 2.06
C VAL A 86 -17.06 5.93 0.59
N PHE A 87 -16.96 4.88 -0.21
CA PHE A 87 -17.21 4.90 -1.64
C PHE A 87 -18.31 3.87 -1.95
N VAL A 88 -19.31 4.25 -2.73
CA VAL A 88 -20.45 3.40 -3.06
C VAL A 88 -20.42 3.16 -4.56
N ARG A 89 -20.08 1.94 -4.95
CA ARG A 89 -19.83 1.60 -6.35
C ARG A 89 -18.73 2.47 -7.00
N GLY A 90 -17.79 2.96 -6.19
CA GLY A 90 -16.64 3.72 -6.67
C GLY A 90 -15.65 2.88 -7.47
N GLY A 91 -14.76 3.55 -8.20
CA GLY A 91 -13.74 2.95 -9.05
C GLY A 91 -12.33 3.08 -8.49
N ALA A 92 -11.37 2.72 -9.33
CA ALA A 92 -9.95 2.96 -9.10
C ALA A 92 -9.43 4.06 -10.02
N ILE A 93 -8.30 4.67 -9.64
CA ILE A 93 -7.56 5.63 -10.45
C ILE A 93 -6.13 5.11 -10.63
N GLU A 94 -5.68 5.13 -11.87
CA GLU A 94 -4.31 4.79 -12.24
C GLU A 94 -3.62 6.00 -12.85
N ARG A 95 -2.30 6.06 -12.64
CA ARG A 95 -1.45 7.03 -13.31
C ARG A 95 -1.30 6.61 -14.77
N ARG A 96 -1.58 7.54 -15.68
CA ARG A 96 -1.36 7.37 -17.11
C ARG A 96 -0.14 8.18 -17.54
N GLU A 97 0.74 7.56 -18.33
CA GLU A 97 1.83 8.29 -18.98
C GLU A 97 1.31 9.18 -20.11
N GLY A 98 1.94 10.34 -20.30
CA GLY A 98 1.58 11.26 -21.38
C GLY A 98 0.43 12.22 -21.04
N SER A 99 0.44 12.80 -19.84
CA SER A 99 -0.38 13.98 -19.50
C SER A 99 -0.24 15.05 -20.59
N GLU A 100 -1.37 15.63 -21.01
CA GLU A 100 -1.39 16.76 -21.94
C GLU A 100 -0.96 18.06 -21.27
N LEU A 101 -0.98 18.10 -19.92
CA LEU A 101 -0.58 19.26 -19.12
C LEU A 101 0.93 19.20 -18.83
N PRO A 102 1.73 20.18 -19.32
CA PRO A 102 3.18 20.20 -19.12
C PRO A 102 3.55 20.31 -17.64
N GLY A 103 4.45 19.44 -17.17
CA GLY A 103 4.94 19.46 -15.79
C GLY A 103 3.89 19.06 -14.73
N ALA A 104 2.74 18.53 -15.13
CA ALA A 104 1.72 18.09 -14.21
C ALA A 104 2.24 16.98 -13.28
N THR A 105 2.01 17.16 -11.98
CA THR A 105 2.36 16.19 -10.94
C THR A 105 1.09 15.60 -10.37
N VAL A 106 0.91 14.28 -10.56
CA VAL A 106 -0.18 13.52 -9.95
C VAL A 106 0.29 12.94 -8.62
N THR A 107 -0.54 13.04 -7.58
CA THR A 107 -0.38 12.40 -6.27
C THR A 107 -1.67 11.67 -5.93
N PHE A 108 -1.60 10.61 -5.12
CA PHE A 108 -2.77 9.84 -4.68
C PHE A 108 -3.00 10.01 -3.16
N PRO A 109 -3.90 10.94 -2.74
CA PRO A 109 -4.16 11.22 -1.33
C PRO A 109 -4.85 10.08 -0.57
N LEU A 110 -5.63 9.26 -1.27
CA LEU A 110 -6.37 8.14 -0.68
C LEU A 110 -6.27 6.91 -1.58
N ARG A 111 -5.87 5.80 -0.95
CA ARG A 111 -5.74 4.48 -1.56
C ARG A 111 -6.49 3.43 -0.76
N THR A 112 -6.64 2.24 -1.32
CA THR A 112 -7.14 1.06 -0.59
C THR A 112 -5.99 0.34 0.11
N GLU A 113 -6.37 -0.57 1.00
CA GLU A 113 -5.46 -1.63 1.45
C GLU A 113 -5.51 -2.83 0.51
N SER A 114 -4.76 -3.89 0.81
CA SER A 114 -4.85 -5.17 0.07
C SER A 114 -6.20 -5.85 0.30
N GLY A 115 -6.60 -6.74 -0.62
CA GLY A 115 -7.86 -7.50 -0.52
C GLY A 115 -9.07 -6.73 -1.08
N PHE A 116 -8.80 -5.79 -1.98
CA PHE A 116 -9.79 -5.17 -2.84
C PHE A 116 -9.62 -5.73 -4.24
N TRP A 117 -10.70 -5.75 -5.02
CA TRP A 117 -10.67 -6.10 -6.44
C TRP A 117 -11.59 -5.20 -7.25
N LEU A 118 -11.40 -5.19 -8.57
CA LEU A 118 -12.31 -4.54 -9.51
C LEU A 118 -13.24 -5.59 -10.11
N ASP A 119 -14.52 -5.48 -9.79
CA ASP A 119 -15.60 -6.30 -10.36
C ASP A 119 -16.02 -5.69 -11.71
N GLU A 120 -15.78 -6.41 -12.79
CA GLU A 120 -16.08 -5.94 -14.15
C GLU A 120 -17.44 -6.40 -14.68
N ASN A 121 -18.06 -7.39 -14.03
CA ASN A 121 -19.24 -8.09 -14.52
C ASN A 121 -20.50 -7.90 -13.63
N ASP A 122 -20.36 -7.20 -12.49
CA ASP A 122 -21.40 -6.89 -11.49
C ASP A 122 -21.98 -8.15 -10.82
N ASP A 123 -21.17 -9.21 -10.69
CA ASP A 123 -21.53 -10.44 -9.96
C ASP A 123 -21.18 -10.37 -8.46
N HIS A 124 -20.45 -9.35 -8.03
CA HIS A 124 -20.02 -9.09 -6.65
C HIS A 124 -19.14 -10.19 -6.02
N ALA A 125 -18.70 -11.16 -6.81
CA ALA A 125 -17.71 -12.16 -6.45
C ALA A 125 -16.32 -11.70 -6.91
N GLN A 126 -15.30 -12.35 -6.38
CA GLN A 126 -13.95 -12.18 -6.89
C GLN A 126 -13.65 -13.39 -7.77
N GLU A 127 -13.35 -13.16 -9.04
CA GLU A 127 -13.04 -14.23 -10.00
C GLU A 127 -11.55 -14.30 -10.38
N ALA A 128 -11.14 -15.47 -10.89
CA ALA A 128 -9.79 -15.68 -11.38
C ALA A 128 -9.59 -14.91 -12.69
N GLY A 129 -8.99 -13.72 -12.61
CA GLY A 129 -8.75 -12.83 -13.75
C GLY A 129 -9.04 -11.37 -13.44
N GLU A 130 -9.80 -11.10 -12.38
CA GLU A 130 -10.06 -9.75 -11.93
C GLU A 130 -8.84 -9.17 -11.21
N PRO A 131 -8.50 -7.89 -11.46
CA PRO A 131 -7.42 -7.23 -10.75
C PRO A 131 -7.70 -7.22 -9.25
N GLU A 132 -6.81 -7.80 -8.45
CA GLU A 132 -6.81 -7.72 -6.98
C GLU A 132 -5.56 -6.97 -6.51
N GLY A 133 -5.72 -6.04 -5.55
CA GLY A 133 -4.57 -5.33 -5.02
C GLY A 133 -4.91 -4.08 -4.23
N ARG A 134 -3.99 -3.11 -4.32
CA ARG A 134 -4.17 -1.76 -3.80
C ARG A 134 -4.53 -0.85 -4.96
N PHE A 135 -5.59 -0.07 -4.79
CA PHE A 135 -6.10 0.85 -5.79
C PHE A 135 -6.09 2.27 -5.25
N ASN A 136 -5.86 3.25 -6.11
CA ASN A 136 -6.02 4.65 -5.73
C ASN A 136 -7.49 5.05 -5.91
N MET A 137 -8.04 5.81 -4.96
CA MET A 137 -9.45 6.22 -4.99
C MET A 137 -9.60 7.72 -5.27
N ILE A 138 -8.56 8.49 -4.92
CA ILE A 138 -8.50 9.93 -5.13
C ILE A 138 -7.14 10.27 -5.75
N ALA A 139 -7.14 11.15 -6.74
CA ALA A 139 -5.95 11.76 -7.31
C ALA A 139 -5.99 13.29 -7.11
N ALA A 140 -4.85 13.86 -6.77
CA ALA A 140 -4.62 15.31 -6.73
C ALA A 140 -3.54 15.65 -7.76
N ILE A 141 -3.79 16.66 -8.57
CA ILE A 141 -2.95 17.06 -9.69
C ILE A 141 -2.57 18.52 -9.52
N THR A 142 -1.28 18.81 -9.59
CA THR A 142 -0.75 20.19 -9.62
C THR A 142 -0.08 20.44 -10.95
N VAL A 143 -0.37 21.59 -11.57
CA VAL A 143 0.15 21.99 -12.87
C VAL A 143 0.90 23.32 -12.69
N PRO A 144 2.20 23.37 -12.95
CA PRO A 144 2.97 24.59 -12.83
C PRO A 144 2.49 25.63 -13.86
N ASN A 145 2.45 26.88 -13.44
CA ASN A 145 2.10 28.02 -14.30
C ASN A 145 3.14 29.12 -14.12
N GLU A 146 4.02 29.31 -15.10
CA GLU A 146 5.17 30.22 -15.01
C GLU A 146 4.77 31.72 -14.86
N GLY A 147 3.50 32.07 -15.09
CA GLY A 147 3.01 33.45 -15.06
C GLY A 147 1.86 33.72 -14.09
N GLY A 148 1.47 32.77 -13.24
CA GLY A 148 0.28 32.88 -12.39
C GLY A 148 0.20 31.87 -11.26
N GLU A 149 -1.00 31.68 -10.71
CA GLU A 149 -1.26 30.61 -9.75
C GLU A 149 -1.14 29.24 -10.44
N GLU A 150 -0.64 28.25 -9.71
CA GLU A 150 -0.60 26.87 -10.18
C GLU A 150 -2.01 26.31 -10.40
N GLY A 151 -2.16 25.54 -11.48
CA GLY A 151 -3.38 24.78 -11.74
C GLY A 151 -3.51 23.65 -10.73
N ARG A 152 -4.71 23.44 -10.20
CA ARG A 152 -4.98 22.33 -9.27
C ARG A 152 -6.22 21.56 -9.71
N ALA A 153 -6.14 20.24 -9.68
CA ALA A 153 -7.30 19.38 -9.88
C ALA A 153 -7.36 18.29 -8.79
N VAL A 154 -8.55 17.92 -8.37
CA VAL A 154 -8.81 16.73 -7.56
C VAL A 154 -9.83 15.88 -8.28
N VAL A 155 -9.52 14.59 -8.43
CA VAL A 155 -10.41 13.59 -9.03
C VAL A 155 -10.73 12.54 -7.98
N VAL A 156 -12.01 12.29 -7.78
CA VAL A 156 -12.54 11.25 -6.90
C VAL A 156 -13.28 10.24 -7.76
N ALA A 157 -12.89 8.96 -7.70
CA ALA A 157 -13.52 7.90 -8.49
C ALA A 157 -14.83 7.41 -7.87
N ASP A 158 -15.72 8.33 -7.51
CA ASP A 158 -17.09 8.03 -7.06
C ASP A 158 -17.93 9.32 -7.06
N GLY A 159 -18.98 9.36 -7.87
CA GLY A 159 -20.00 10.39 -7.93
C GLY A 159 -20.89 10.45 -6.69
N ASP A 160 -21.14 9.29 -6.07
CA ASP A 160 -21.95 9.19 -4.85
C ASP A 160 -21.24 9.77 -3.62
N PHE A 161 -19.92 10.00 -3.68
CA PHE A 161 -19.06 10.42 -2.57
C PHE A 161 -19.58 11.64 -1.79
N ILE A 162 -20.30 12.55 -2.46
CA ILE A 162 -20.84 13.80 -1.88
C ILE A 162 -22.38 13.85 -1.84
N THR A 163 -23.07 12.73 -2.05
CA THR A 163 -24.54 12.67 -1.98
C THR A 163 -25.05 12.90 -0.55
N ASP A 164 -26.34 13.23 -0.41
CA ASP A 164 -26.99 13.40 0.90
C ASP A 164 -26.78 12.21 1.85
N GLN A 165 -26.65 11.00 1.29
CA GLN A 165 -26.43 9.78 2.06
C GLN A 165 -25.00 9.68 2.62
N LEU A 166 -24.01 10.21 1.90
CA LEU A 166 -22.59 10.08 2.24
C LEU A 166 -21.96 11.37 2.78
N ILE A 167 -22.54 12.54 2.52
CA ILE A 167 -22.03 13.82 3.05
C ILE A 167 -22.07 13.87 4.59
N GLY A 168 -23.02 13.14 5.20
CA GLY A 168 -23.08 12.97 6.65
C GLY A 168 -21.95 12.10 7.22
N ASN A 169 -21.25 11.32 6.38
CA ASN A 169 -20.06 10.58 6.81
C ASN A 169 -18.90 11.56 7.04
N ARG A 170 -18.36 11.56 8.26
CA ARG A 170 -17.30 12.51 8.67
C ARG A 170 -16.04 12.39 7.82
N GLY A 171 -15.69 11.20 7.34
CA GLY A 171 -14.53 11.01 6.46
C GLY A 171 -14.70 11.71 5.12
N ASN A 172 -15.84 11.49 4.45
CA ASN A 172 -16.15 12.15 3.18
C ASN A 172 -16.21 13.67 3.34
N ALA A 173 -16.87 14.15 4.41
CA ALA A 173 -16.92 15.57 4.72
C ALA A 173 -15.52 16.18 4.94
N PHE A 174 -14.64 15.50 5.67
CA PHE A 174 -13.27 15.99 5.91
C PHE A 174 -12.45 16.06 4.62
N VAL A 175 -12.50 15.00 3.80
CA VAL A 175 -11.82 14.98 2.49
C VAL A 175 -12.35 16.09 1.59
N LEU A 176 -13.68 16.30 1.54
CA LEU A 176 -14.27 17.35 0.72
C LEU A 176 -13.80 18.74 1.17
N MET A 177 -13.82 19.03 2.47
CA MET A 177 -13.40 20.32 3.00
C MET A 177 -11.92 20.59 2.73
N ASP A 178 -11.06 19.61 2.96
CA ASP A 178 -9.63 19.73 2.68
C ASP A 178 -9.35 19.84 1.17
N ALA A 179 -10.07 19.10 0.34
CA ALA A 179 -9.98 19.19 -1.11
C ALA A 179 -10.35 20.58 -1.61
N VAL A 180 -11.46 21.16 -1.11
CA VAL A 180 -11.88 22.52 -1.48
C VAL A 180 -10.89 23.56 -0.96
N ASN A 181 -10.44 23.47 0.29
CA ASN A 181 -9.46 24.40 0.85
C ASN A 181 -8.15 24.37 0.06
N TRP A 182 -7.64 23.18 -0.25
CA TRP A 182 -6.47 23.03 -1.10
C TRP A 182 -6.75 23.54 -2.52
N LEU A 183 -7.92 23.23 -3.09
CA LEU A 183 -8.28 23.77 -4.39
C LEU A 183 -8.46 25.28 -4.39
N VAL A 184 -8.66 25.98 -3.28
CA VAL A 184 -8.77 27.46 -3.18
C VAL A 184 -7.47 28.11 -2.67
N GLY A 185 -6.47 27.33 -2.28
CA GLY A 185 -5.17 27.84 -1.83
C GLY A 185 -5.17 28.24 -0.35
N GLU A 186 -6.17 27.80 0.40
CA GLU A 186 -6.31 28.01 1.84
C GLU A 186 -5.82 26.80 2.66
N GLU A 187 -4.80 26.09 2.15
CA GLU A 187 -4.21 24.98 2.90
C GLU A 187 -3.52 25.48 4.19
N HIS A 188 -3.83 24.83 5.31
CA HIS A 188 -3.09 25.03 6.54
C HIS A 188 -1.84 24.15 6.50
N VAL A 189 -0.70 24.70 6.03
CA VAL A 189 0.56 23.97 5.88
C VAL A 189 1.10 23.55 7.25
N LEU A 190 0.92 22.28 7.61
CA LEU A 190 1.53 21.67 8.80
C LEU A 190 2.71 20.79 8.38
N GLY A 191 3.85 21.43 8.08
CA GLY A 191 5.14 20.77 7.85
C GLY A 191 5.33 20.19 6.43
N PRO A 192 6.58 19.81 6.07
CA PRO A 192 6.90 19.32 4.73
C PRO A 192 6.21 17.97 4.45
N THR A 193 5.35 17.95 3.43
CA THR A 193 4.71 16.74 2.90
C THR A 193 5.73 15.95 2.07
N GLN A 194 6.46 15.03 2.70
CA GLN A 194 7.15 14.00 1.93
C GLN A 194 6.13 12.94 1.53
N THR A 195 5.77 12.93 0.25
CA THR A 195 5.00 11.86 -0.37
C THR A 195 5.94 10.66 -0.52
N GLU A 196 5.86 9.72 0.43
CA GLU A 196 6.39 8.37 0.21
C GLU A 196 5.47 7.68 -0.80
N GLU A 197 5.72 7.89 -2.10
CA GLU A 197 5.24 6.95 -3.12
C GLU A 197 5.94 5.62 -2.86
N ASP A 198 5.21 4.70 -2.23
CA ASP A 198 5.57 3.31 -2.15
C ASP A 198 5.39 2.72 -3.55
N VAL A 199 6.39 2.94 -4.41
CA VAL A 199 6.46 2.29 -5.73
C VAL A 199 6.51 0.79 -5.43
N PRO A 200 5.52 0.00 -5.89
CA PRO A 200 5.58 -1.44 -5.71
C PRO A 200 6.85 -1.94 -6.38
N ILE A 201 7.83 -2.36 -5.57
CA ILE A 201 9.02 -3.03 -6.06
C ILE A 201 8.56 -4.41 -6.51
N GLU A 202 8.11 -4.51 -7.76
CA GLU A 202 8.04 -5.79 -8.44
C GLU A 202 9.48 -6.29 -8.61
N HIS A 203 9.95 -7.06 -7.63
CA HIS A 203 11.20 -7.78 -7.75
C HIS A 203 11.12 -8.65 -9.01
N THR A 204 11.79 -8.23 -10.08
CA THR A 204 12.08 -9.10 -11.21
C THR A 204 12.93 -10.25 -10.67
N ARG A 205 12.26 -11.38 -10.42
CA ARG A 205 12.75 -12.60 -9.75
C ARG A 205 14.08 -13.16 -10.27
N ASP A 206 14.62 -12.61 -11.35
CA ASP A 206 15.81 -13.12 -12.01
C ASP A 206 17.12 -12.51 -11.46
N GLU A 207 17.11 -11.31 -10.91
CA GLU A 207 18.32 -10.70 -10.31
C GLU A 207 18.57 -11.19 -8.87
N ASP A 208 17.50 -11.45 -8.11
CA ASP A 208 17.59 -12.01 -6.74
C ASP A 208 18.13 -13.43 -6.72
N LYS A 209 17.89 -14.23 -7.76
CA LYS A 209 18.41 -15.60 -7.85
C LYS A 209 19.93 -15.60 -7.82
N LEU A 210 20.58 -14.66 -8.51
CA LEU A 210 22.04 -14.60 -8.56
C LEU A 210 22.63 -14.34 -7.17
N TRP A 211 22.09 -13.36 -6.44
CA TRP A 211 22.52 -13.04 -5.08
C TRP A 211 22.15 -14.13 -4.07
N PHE A 212 20.97 -14.74 -4.20
CA PHE A 212 20.52 -15.86 -3.39
C PHE A 212 21.46 -17.08 -3.53
N TYR A 213 21.80 -17.47 -4.76
CA TYR A 213 22.71 -18.58 -5.00
C TYR A 213 24.16 -18.22 -4.62
N ALA A 214 24.61 -16.99 -4.89
CA ALA A 214 25.94 -16.53 -4.53
C ALA A 214 26.17 -16.57 -3.00
N THR A 215 25.20 -16.12 -2.21
CA THR A 215 25.30 -16.15 -0.73
C THR A 215 25.09 -17.55 -0.16
N SER A 216 24.10 -18.30 -0.67
CA SER A 216 23.78 -19.65 -0.17
C SER A 216 24.88 -20.67 -0.45
N PHE A 217 25.60 -20.55 -1.57
CA PHE A 217 26.60 -21.53 -1.97
C PHE A 217 28.04 -21.00 -1.99
N GLY A 218 28.25 -19.69 -2.11
CA GLY A 218 29.58 -19.09 -2.24
C GLY A 218 30.48 -19.27 -1.03
N VAL A 219 29.90 -19.39 0.18
CA VAL A 219 30.67 -19.61 1.42
C VAL A 219 30.74 -21.09 1.82
N PRO A 220 29.62 -21.85 1.92
CA PRO A 220 29.69 -23.22 2.41
C PRO A 220 30.35 -24.20 1.46
N VAL A 221 30.23 -24.03 0.13
CA VAL A 221 30.82 -24.98 -0.84
C VAL A 221 32.36 -24.95 -0.82
N PRO A 222 33.04 -23.79 -0.87
CA PRO A 222 34.49 -23.75 -0.77
C PRO A 222 35.01 -24.31 0.56
N LEU A 223 34.31 -24.04 1.67
CA LEU A 223 34.66 -24.60 2.98
C LEU A 223 34.58 -26.13 3.00
N LEU A 224 33.53 -26.71 2.40
CA LEU A 224 33.40 -28.16 2.26
C LEU A 224 34.48 -28.76 1.36
N VAL A 225 34.83 -28.09 0.25
CA VAL A 225 35.90 -28.54 -0.66
C VAL A 225 37.25 -28.52 0.06
N ILE A 226 37.58 -27.42 0.75
CA ILE A 226 38.82 -27.28 1.53
C ILE A 226 38.87 -28.33 2.65
N GLY A 227 37.76 -28.51 3.38
CA GLY A 227 37.64 -29.52 4.44
C GLY A 227 37.86 -30.94 3.93
N ALA A 228 37.22 -31.30 2.81
CA ALA A 228 37.37 -32.61 2.18
C ALA A 228 38.80 -32.83 1.66
N TRP A 229 39.42 -31.80 1.07
CA TRP A 229 40.80 -31.85 0.60
C TRP A 229 41.81 -32.04 1.75
N LEU A 230 41.66 -31.28 2.84
CA LEU A 230 42.47 -31.45 4.05
C LEU A 230 42.26 -32.84 4.68
N ALA A 231 41.04 -33.35 4.69
CA ALA A 231 40.74 -34.68 5.22
C ALA A 231 41.37 -35.80 4.37
N ARG A 232 41.38 -35.66 3.03
CA ARG A 232 42.06 -36.60 2.13
C ARG A 232 43.58 -36.58 2.33
N ARG A 233 44.19 -35.39 2.40
CA ARG A 233 45.63 -35.25 2.73
C ARG A 233 46.00 -35.83 4.10
N ARG A 234 45.11 -35.74 5.10
CA ARG A 234 45.35 -36.33 6.43
C ARG A 234 45.17 -37.85 6.48
N ARG A 235 44.36 -38.45 5.59
CA ARG A 235 44.18 -39.91 5.52
C ARG A 235 45.39 -40.61 4.91
N GLU A 236 46.11 -39.97 3.99
CA GLU A 236 47.38 -40.48 3.46
C GLU A 236 48.50 -40.53 4.52
N GLY A 237 48.43 -39.70 5.57
CA GLY A 237 49.41 -39.66 6.67
C GLY A 237 49.12 -40.58 7.86
N ARG A 238 47.97 -41.28 7.93
CA ARG A 238 47.51 -41.96 9.16
C ARG A 238 47.45 -43.50 9.07
N SER A 239 48.05 -44.11 8.06
CA SER A 239 48.23 -45.58 7.98
C SER A 239 49.49 -46.12 8.69
N ARG A 240 50.21 -45.33 9.50
CA ARG A 240 51.46 -45.81 10.15
C ARG A 240 51.54 -45.82 11.68
N ARG A 241 50.52 -45.43 12.45
CA ARG A 241 50.55 -45.60 13.93
C ARG A 241 49.19 -45.87 14.56
N ARG A 242 48.89 -47.16 14.76
CA ARG A 242 48.05 -47.74 15.84
C ARG A 242 48.93 -48.86 16.43
N ALA A 243 49.11 -49.11 17.73
CA ALA A 243 48.22 -49.04 18.89
C ALA A 243 49.10 -49.09 20.20
N PRO A 244 48.62 -49.50 21.40
CA PRO A 244 47.65 -48.83 22.30
C PRO A 244 48.09 -48.83 23.80
N LYS A 245 47.43 -48.02 24.65
CA LYS A 245 47.17 -48.21 26.11
C LYS A 245 46.59 -46.90 26.67
N GLY A 246 45.68 -46.84 27.63
CA GLY A 246 45.06 -47.81 28.51
C GLY A 246 44.05 -47.06 29.40
N ASP A 247 43.21 -47.84 30.07
CA ASP A 247 42.04 -47.43 30.86
C ASP A 247 42.31 -46.39 31.96
N ALA A 248 41.34 -45.49 32.20
CA ALA A 248 41.18 -44.80 33.48
C ALA A 248 39.71 -44.43 33.76
N ALA A 249 39.29 -44.69 35.00
CA ALA A 249 37.94 -44.79 35.55
C ALA A 249 37.23 -43.44 35.86
N PRO A 250 35.92 -43.44 36.23
CA PRO A 250 35.10 -42.24 36.37
C PRO A 250 35.12 -41.58 37.77
N LEU A 251 34.81 -40.28 37.79
CA LEU A 251 34.72 -39.36 38.95
C LEU A 251 33.50 -39.63 39.87
N PRO A 252 33.60 -39.41 41.20
CA PRO A 252 32.43 -39.44 42.09
C PRO A 252 31.82 -38.06 42.44
N ALA A 253 30.49 -38.04 42.28
CA ALA A 253 29.36 -37.35 42.92
C ALA A 253 29.50 -36.12 43.87
N LYS A 254 28.58 -35.17 43.66
CA LYS A 254 28.17 -34.08 44.57
C LYS A 254 27.15 -34.58 45.62
N SER A 255 27.24 -34.08 46.84
CA SER A 255 26.29 -34.31 47.94
C SER A 255 25.32 -33.12 48.12
N PRO A 256 24.02 -33.33 48.38
CA PRO A 256 23.13 -32.41 49.10
C PRO A 256 22.69 -33.07 50.45
N PRO A 257 21.67 -32.59 51.22
CA PRO A 257 21.07 -31.27 51.43
C PRO A 257 21.01 -30.89 52.94
N LYS A 258 20.48 -29.71 53.31
CA LYS A 258 19.73 -29.54 54.58
C LYS A 258 18.72 -28.41 54.49
N ALA A 259 17.46 -28.73 54.80
CA ALA A 259 16.32 -27.86 55.04
C ALA A 259 15.64 -28.35 56.34
N PRO A 260 14.56 -27.76 56.88
CA PRO A 260 14.09 -26.37 56.86
C PRO A 260 13.84 -25.83 58.29
N ALA A 261 13.44 -24.56 58.44
CA ALA A 261 12.78 -24.04 59.65
C ALA A 261 11.39 -23.50 59.26
N LYS A 262 10.35 -24.01 59.95
CA LYS A 262 8.95 -23.57 59.89
C LYS A 262 8.75 -22.25 60.63
N PRO A 263 7.79 -21.40 60.23
CA PRO A 263 7.13 -20.45 61.12
C PRO A 263 5.86 -21.03 61.76
N GLU A 264 5.52 -20.44 62.90
CA GLU A 264 4.33 -20.61 63.73
C GLU A 264 3.04 -20.13 63.02
N GLU A 265 1.91 -20.77 63.31
CA GLU A 265 0.58 -20.14 63.29
C GLU A 265 -0.40 -20.95 64.16
N GLU A 266 -1.34 -20.20 64.73
CA GLU A 266 -2.37 -20.54 65.72
C GLU A 266 -3.43 -21.53 65.19
N GLU A 267 -3.84 -22.52 65.98
CA GLU A 267 -5.13 -22.65 66.70
C GLU A 267 -5.24 -24.04 67.37
#